data_AF-A0A948UN47-F1
#
_entry.id   AF-A0A948UN47-F1
#
_cell.length_a   1.000
_cell.length_b   1.000
_cell.length_c   1.000
_cell.angle_alpha   90.00
_cell.angle_beta   90.00
_cell.angle_gamma   90.00
#
_symmetry.space_group_name_H-M   'P 1'
#
loop_
_entity.id
_entity.type
_entity.pdbx_description
1 polymer ?
#
loop_
_entity_poly.entity_id
_entity_poly.type
_entity_poly.pdbx_seq_one_letter_code
_entity_poly.pdbx_strand_id
1 'polypeptide(L)'
;MMQKIQILLSNPNKSLSFLPKKYLLIDTNFLIEISRHPSQFMELVKDLNNNGFILVSIEATLIEFVKGSKSIEDHSKKVKFYKNIIERILPLEREIHDNVSKITRVLLNKGGQLSYADCLLLGITMKYKDNLYFLTKDRSDVPISLFNTVASIMIETQDNNSTFNIYEYDEKAYEELLIQLVNDIKVKK
;
A
#
# COMPACT_ATOMS: atom_id res chain seq x y z
N MET A 1 4.20 16.12 -26.13
CA MET A 1 3.62 16.86 -24.99
C MET A 1 4.18 16.20 -23.73
N MET A 2 4.95 16.93 -22.91
CA MET A 2 5.50 16.38 -21.66
C MET A 2 4.37 16.17 -20.66
N GLN A 3 4.30 14.99 -20.05
CA GLN A 3 3.32 14.68 -19.02
C GLN A 3 3.79 15.27 -17.68
N LYS A 4 2.83 15.57 -16.80
CA LYS A 4 3.09 16.19 -15.52
C LYS A 4 2.76 15.20 -14.41
N ILE A 5 3.79 14.65 -13.78
CA ILE A 5 3.63 13.95 -12.51
C ILE A 5 3.51 15.03 -11.43
N GLN A 6 2.41 15.02 -10.68
CA GLN A 6 2.20 15.95 -9.58
C GLN A 6 2.15 15.18 -8.26
N ILE A 7 3.23 15.29 -7.49
CA ILE A 7 3.26 14.77 -6.12
C ILE A 7 2.52 15.78 -5.25
N LEU A 8 1.33 15.41 -4.78
CA LEU A 8 0.52 16.22 -3.89
C LEU A 8 0.87 15.82 -2.45
N LEU A 9 1.80 16.57 -1.89
CA LEU A 9 2.08 16.50 -0.47
C LEU A 9 1.14 17.44 0.27
N SER A 10 0.90 17.13 1.54
CA SER A 10 0.28 18.07 2.50
C SER A 10 1.05 19.41 2.61
N ASN A 11 2.29 19.46 2.10
CA ASN A 11 3.02 20.70 1.84
C ASN A 11 3.61 20.69 0.42
N PRO A 12 3.12 21.53 -0.52
CA PRO A 12 3.48 21.49 -1.94
C PRO A 12 4.95 21.81 -2.26
N ASN A 13 5.73 22.29 -1.28
CA ASN A 13 7.16 22.60 -1.45
C ASN A 13 8.09 21.49 -0.94
N LYS A 14 7.56 20.36 -0.46
CA LYS A 14 8.39 19.24 0.01
C LYS A 14 8.68 18.27 -1.14
N SER A 15 9.89 17.71 -1.16
CA SER A 15 10.19 16.49 -1.91
C SER A 15 9.86 15.30 -1.02
N LEU A 16 9.55 14.12 -1.57
CA LEU A 16 9.32 12.89 -0.79
C LEU A 16 10.47 12.54 0.19
N SER A 17 11.65 13.13 0.00
CA SER A 17 12.79 13.02 0.93
C SER A 17 12.51 13.45 2.39
N PHE A 18 11.39 14.11 2.69
CA PHE A 18 10.99 14.38 4.09
C PHE A 18 10.49 13.14 4.83
N LEU A 19 10.08 12.09 4.11
CA LEU A 19 9.56 10.87 4.70
C LEU A 19 10.74 10.07 5.28
N PRO A 20 10.80 9.84 6.61
CA PRO A 20 11.97 9.25 7.27
C PRO A 20 12.15 7.75 6.98
N LYS A 21 11.09 7.06 6.53
CA LYS A 21 11.10 5.62 6.34
C LYS A 21 11.59 5.25 4.95
N LYS A 22 12.34 4.15 4.88
CA LYS A 22 13.02 3.73 3.64
C LYS A 22 12.23 2.76 2.79
N TYR A 23 11.25 2.04 3.33
CA TYR A 23 10.57 0.99 2.58
C TYR A 23 9.16 1.45 2.17
N LEU A 24 8.79 1.13 0.93
CA LEU A 24 7.45 1.38 0.40
C LEU A 24 6.84 0.04 -0.02
N LEU A 25 5.85 -0.42 0.74
CA LEU A 25 5.09 -1.62 0.46
C LEU A 25 4.13 -1.37 -0.70
N ILE A 26 4.30 -2.13 -1.77
CA ILE A 26 3.57 -1.98 -3.03
C ILE A 26 2.40 -2.95 -3.09
N ASP A 27 1.23 -2.37 -3.35
CA ASP A 27 -0.03 -3.08 -3.61
C ASP A 27 -0.14 -3.61 -5.07
N THR A 28 -1.03 -4.58 -5.27
CA THR A 28 -1.37 -5.17 -6.57
C THR A 28 -1.89 -4.11 -7.55
N ASN A 29 -2.76 -3.19 -7.10
CA ASN A 29 -3.35 -2.18 -7.98
C ASN A 29 -2.31 -1.25 -8.61
N PHE A 30 -1.23 -0.92 -7.88
CA PHE A 30 -0.12 -0.12 -8.38
C PHE A 30 0.60 -0.87 -9.49
N LEU A 31 0.97 -2.13 -9.25
CA LEU A 31 1.62 -2.97 -10.26
C LEU A 31 0.78 -3.13 -11.53
N ILE A 32 -0.54 -3.30 -11.39
CA ILE A 32 -1.48 -3.35 -12.52
C ILE A 32 -1.41 -2.04 -13.31
N GLU A 33 -1.49 -0.89 -12.65
CA GLU A 33 -1.48 0.41 -13.33
C GLU A 33 -0.15 0.67 -14.05
N ILE A 34 1.00 0.45 -13.40
CA ILE A 34 2.32 0.62 -14.04
C ILE A 34 2.46 -0.31 -15.24
N SER A 35 1.99 -1.55 -15.13
CA SER A 35 2.12 -2.53 -16.23
C SER A 35 1.32 -2.13 -17.48
N ARG A 36 0.23 -1.37 -17.32
CA ARG A 36 -0.59 -0.84 -18.42
C ARG A 36 0.03 0.41 -19.05
N HIS A 37 0.75 1.19 -18.25
CA HIS A 37 1.32 2.49 -18.64
C HIS A 37 2.81 2.60 -18.27
N PRO A 38 3.68 1.69 -18.75
CA PRO A 38 5.04 1.58 -18.23
C PRO A 38 5.88 2.84 -18.48
N SER A 39 5.74 3.49 -19.63
CA SER A 39 6.49 4.73 -19.92
C SER A 39 6.22 5.84 -18.91
N GLN A 40 4.99 5.96 -18.43
CA GLN A 40 4.55 7.03 -17.54
C GLN A 40 4.99 6.77 -16.10
N PHE A 41 4.91 5.51 -15.68
CA PHE A 41 5.14 5.15 -14.28
C PHE A 41 6.58 4.76 -13.97
N MET A 42 7.40 4.40 -14.98
CA MET A 42 8.83 4.13 -14.73
C MET A 42 9.59 5.39 -14.28
N GLU A 43 9.15 6.58 -14.69
CA GLU A 43 9.68 7.84 -14.15
C GLU A 43 9.36 7.97 -12.66
N LEU A 44 8.12 7.68 -12.25
CA LEU A 44 7.75 7.64 -10.83
C LEU A 44 8.61 6.64 -10.04
N VAL A 45 8.79 5.42 -10.56
CA VAL A 45 9.62 4.40 -9.88
C VAL A 45 11.05 4.89 -9.70
N LYS A 46 11.61 5.53 -10.72
CA LYS A 46 12.94 6.14 -10.64
C LYS A 46 12.98 7.25 -9.61
N ASP A 47 11.95 8.10 -9.54
CA ASP A 47 11.86 9.18 -8.56
C ASP A 47 11.74 8.65 -7.13
N LEU A 48 10.94 7.62 -6.90
CA LEU A 48 10.85 6.94 -5.60
C LEU A 48 12.23 6.41 -5.17
N ASN A 49 12.92 5.71 -6.08
CA ASN A 49 14.25 5.16 -5.80
C ASN A 49 15.29 6.27 -5.56
N ASN A 50 15.27 7.36 -6.33
CA ASN A 50 16.15 8.52 -6.14
C ASN A 50 15.91 9.22 -4.80
N ASN A 51 14.70 9.15 -4.25
CA ASN A 51 14.39 9.63 -2.91
C ASN A 51 14.73 8.62 -1.80
N GLY A 52 15.39 7.50 -2.15
CA GLY A 52 15.88 6.52 -1.19
C GLY A 52 14.85 5.48 -0.74
N PHE A 53 13.70 5.40 -1.42
CA PHE A 53 12.76 4.31 -1.18
C PHE A 53 13.27 3.00 -1.77
N ILE A 54 13.07 1.93 -1.03
CA ILE A 54 13.21 0.55 -1.47
C ILE A 54 11.79 0.02 -1.68
N LEU A 55 11.46 -0.34 -2.91
CA LEU A 55 10.13 -0.86 -3.23
C LEU A 55 10.04 -2.34 -2.85
N VAL A 56 9.12 -2.64 -1.93
CA VAL A 56 8.95 -3.99 -1.37
C VAL A 56 7.52 -4.47 -1.57
N SER A 57 7.32 -5.78 -1.54
CA SER A 57 5.99 -6.38 -1.67
C SER A 57 5.95 -7.75 -0.97
N ILE A 58 4.88 -8.50 -1.18
CA ILE A 58 4.72 -9.88 -0.67
C ILE A 58 4.35 -10.84 -1.79
N GLU A 59 4.52 -12.13 -1.51
CA GLU A 59 4.16 -13.19 -2.46
C GLU A 59 2.68 -13.14 -2.86
N ALA A 60 1.78 -12.80 -1.94
CA ALA A 60 0.35 -12.68 -2.23
C ALA A 60 0.08 -11.64 -3.34
N THR A 61 0.73 -10.47 -3.27
CA THR A 61 0.66 -9.43 -4.30
C THR A 61 1.18 -9.89 -5.66
N LEU A 62 2.29 -10.65 -5.68
CA LEU A 62 2.79 -11.25 -6.92
C LEU A 62 1.75 -12.22 -7.52
N ILE A 63 1.19 -13.11 -6.69
CA ILE A 63 0.18 -14.08 -7.10
C ILE A 63 -1.03 -13.37 -7.71
N GLU A 64 -1.55 -12.34 -7.05
CA GLU A 64 -2.69 -11.58 -7.57
C GLU A 64 -2.36 -10.87 -8.88
N PHE A 65 -1.19 -10.26 -8.99
CA PHE A 65 -0.76 -9.55 -10.20
C PHE A 65 -0.68 -10.49 -11.42
N VAL A 66 -0.15 -11.71 -11.23
CA VAL A 66 -0.01 -12.69 -12.32
C VAL A 66 -1.28 -13.51 -12.57
N LYS A 67 -2.20 -13.60 -11.60
CA LYS A 67 -3.46 -14.37 -11.72
C LYS A 67 -4.29 -13.99 -12.93
N GLY A 68 -4.24 -12.72 -13.35
CA GLY A 68 -4.95 -12.24 -14.55
C GLY A 68 -4.27 -12.58 -15.87
N SER A 69 -3.28 -13.48 -15.90
CA SER A 69 -2.54 -13.81 -17.13
C SER A 69 -3.31 -14.72 -18.08
N LYS A 70 -3.19 -14.42 -19.38
CA LYS A 70 -3.91 -15.13 -20.46
C LYS A 70 -3.10 -16.27 -21.08
N SER A 71 -1.80 -16.33 -20.83
CA SER A 71 -0.90 -17.38 -21.30
C SER A 71 0.35 -17.49 -20.42
N ILE A 72 1.17 -18.52 -20.64
CA ILE A 72 2.46 -18.72 -19.94
C ILE A 72 3.44 -17.60 -20.28
N GLU A 73 3.43 -17.11 -21.52
CA GLU A 73 4.27 -16.00 -21.97
C GLU A 73 3.87 -14.70 -21.26
N ASP A 74 2.56 -14.43 -21.13
CA ASP A 74 2.06 -13.27 -20.39
C ASP A 74 2.41 -13.36 -18.90
N HIS A 75 2.23 -14.53 -18.28
CA HIS A 75 2.67 -14.78 -16.91
C HIS A 75 4.17 -14.49 -16.76
N SER A 76 5.01 -15.01 -17.65
CA SER A 76 6.46 -14.80 -17.63
C SER A 76 6.83 -13.32 -17.78
N LYS A 77 6.13 -12.57 -18.64
CA LYS A 77 6.32 -11.12 -18.80
C LYS A 77 5.97 -10.37 -17.52
N LYS A 78 4.85 -10.70 -16.87
CA LYS A 78 4.45 -10.08 -15.60
C LYS A 78 5.41 -10.39 -14.46
N VAL A 79 5.88 -11.64 -14.34
CA VAL A 79 6.90 -11.99 -13.33
C VAL A 79 8.19 -11.20 -13.55
N LYS A 80 8.65 -11.08 -14.80
CA LYS A 80 9.84 -10.28 -15.13
C LYS A 80 9.62 -8.80 -14.82
N PHE A 81 8.45 -8.27 -15.16
CA PHE A 81 8.07 -6.90 -14.84
C PHE A 81 8.07 -6.65 -13.33
N TYR A 82 7.42 -7.52 -12.55
CA TYR A 82 7.40 -7.44 -11.09
C TYR A 82 8.82 -7.40 -10.51
N LYS A 83 9.70 -8.30 -10.94
CA LYS A 83 11.10 -8.37 -10.47
C LYS A 83 11.95 -7.15 -10.86
N ASN A 84 11.54 -6.40 -11.88
CA ASN A 84 12.21 -5.16 -12.26
C ASN A 84 11.79 -3.97 -11.38
N ILE A 85 10.62 -4.03 -10.74
CA ILE A 85 10.08 -2.97 -9.89
C ILE A 85 10.34 -3.26 -8.41
N ILE A 86 10.06 -4.48 -7.98
CA ILE A 86 10.14 -4.90 -6.58
C ILE A 86 11.54 -5.38 -6.26
N GLU A 87 12.20 -4.71 -5.33
CA GLU A 87 13.56 -5.02 -4.91
C GLU A 87 13.60 -6.14 -3.87
N ARG A 88 12.58 -6.25 -3.02
CA ARG A 88 12.50 -7.27 -1.96
C ARG A 88 11.07 -7.76 -1.74
N ILE A 89 10.96 -9.05 -1.44
CA ILE A 89 9.73 -9.68 -0.96
C ILE A 89 9.86 -9.86 0.55
N LEU A 90 8.91 -9.31 1.31
CA LEU A 90 8.89 -9.44 2.76
C LEU A 90 8.31 -10.80 3.17
N PRO A 91 8.87 -11.46 4.20
CA PRO A 91 8.38 -12.74 4.68
C PRO A 91 7.05 -12.60 5.44
N LEU A 92 6.18 -13.60 5.30
CA LEU A 92 4.95 -13.72 6.09
C LEU A 92 5.23 -14.49 7.39
N GLU A 93 5.54 -13.76 8.44
CA GLU A 93 5.75 -14.29 9.79
C GLU A 93 4.45 -14.34 10.60
N ARG A 94 4.44 -15.16 11.66
CA ARG A 94 3.26 -15.37 12.53
C ARG A 94 2.64 -14.07 13.06
N GLU A 95 3.47 -13.11 13.46
CA GLU A 95 3.02 -11.81 13.99
C GLU A 95 2.16 -11.02 13.00
N ILE A 96 2.37 -11.20 11.69
CA ILE A 96 1.53 -10.57 10.66
C ILE A 96 0.11 -11.11 10.75
N HIS A 97 -0.06 -12.42 10.96
CA HIS A 97 -1.38 -13.01 11.14
C HIS A 97 -2.06 -12.54 12.42
N ASP A 98 -1.30 -12.33 13.50
CA ASP A 98 -1.82 -11.72 14.72
C ASP A 98 -2.32 -10.29 14.46
N ASN A 99 -1.58 -9.50 13.67
CA ASN A 99 -2.01 -8.18 13.23
C ASN A 99 -3.23 -8.22 12.29
N VAL A 100 -3.32 -9.18 11.38
CA VAL A 100 -4.52 -9.40 10.55
C VAL A 100 -5.74 -9.68 11.42
N SER A 101 -5.61 -10.54 12.44
CA SER A 101 -6.68 -10.80 13.41
C SER A 101 -7.10 -9.52 14.15
N LYS A 102 -6.15 -8.63 14.49
CA LYS A 102 -6.46 -7.33 15.09
C LYS A 102 -7.24 -6.42 14.14
N ILE A 103 -6.77 -6.26 12.90
CA ILE A 103 -7.41 -5.41 11.88
C ILE A 103 -8.83 -5.90 11.58
N THR A 104 -8.99 -7.20 11.33
CA THR A 104 -10.30 -7.79 11.01
C THR A 104 -11.32 -7.57 12.12
N ARG A 105 -10.93 -7.65 13.40
CA ARG A 105 -11.83 -7.31 14.53
C ARG A 105 -12.31 -5.87 14.50
N VAL A 106 -11.44 -4.92 14.15
CA VAL A 106 -11.82 -3.51 14.01
C VAL A 106 -12.75 -3.31 12.80
N LEU A 107 -12.48 -4.01 11.71
CA LEU A 107 -13.25 -3.92 10.46
C LEU A 107 -14.62 -4.60 10.52
N LEU A 108 -14.79 -5.66 11.32
CA LEU A 108 -16.07 -6.33 11.53
C LEU A 108 -17.16 -5.33 11.97
N ASN A 109 -16.80 -4.36 12.80
CA ASN A 109 -17.73 -3.32 13.25
C ASN A 109 -18.14 -2.34 12.15
N LYS A 110 -17.40 -2.29 11.04
CA LYS A 110 -17.64 -1.39 9.91
C LYS A 110 -18.31 -2.09 8.72
N GLY A 111 -18.52 -3.41 8.77
CA GLY A 111 -19.18 -4.17 7.71
C GLY A 111 -18.40 -4.26 6.39
N GLY A 112 -17.11 -3.90 6.39
CA GLY A 112 -16.26 -3.96 5.19
C GLY A 112 -15.75 -5.38 4.92
N GLN A 113 -15.65 -5.72 3.63
CA GLN A 113 -14.95 -6.94 3.18
C GLN A 113 -13.60 -6.52 2.61
N LEU A 114 -12.52 -7.02 3.21
CA LEU A 114 -11.17 -6.90 2.65
C LEU A 114 -10.75 -8.23 2.06
N SER A 115 -9.96 -8.19 0.98
CA SER A 115 -9.31 -9.40 0.52
C SER A 115 -8.27 -9.88 1.55
N TYR A 116 -7.90 -11.15 1.46
CA TYR A 116 -6.85 -11.69 2.31
C TYR A 116 -5.50 -11.01 2.04
N ALA A 117 -5.19 -10.66 0.79
CA ALA A 117 -3.96 -9.96 0.43
C ALA A 117 -3.93 -8.56 1.05
N ASP A 118 -5.03 -7.80 0.99
CA ASP A 118 -5.14 -6.49 1.62
C ASP A 118 -4.93 -6.58 3.13
N CYS A 119 -5.54 -7.59 3.77
CA CYS A 119 -5.32 -7.83 5.19
C CYS A 119 -3.83 -8.07 5.51
N LEU A 120 -3.14 -8.90 4.71
CA LEU A 120 -1.70 -9.14 4.89
C LEU A 120 -0.89 -7.87 4.70
N LEU A 121 -1.18 -7.06 3.68
CA LEU A 121 -0.49 -5.78 3.43
C LEU A 121 -0.63 -4.82 4.62
N LEU A 122 -1.85 -4.68 5.17
CA LEU A 122 -2.10 -3.89 6.38
C LEU A 122 -1.37 -4.46 7.60
N GLY A 123 -1.41 -5.79 7.79
CA GLY A 123 -0.73 -6.46 8.92
C GLY A 123 0.79 -6.32 8.90
N ILE A 124 1.39 -6.31 7.71
CA ILE A 124 2.82 -6.03 7.48
C ILE A 124 3.15 -4.57 7.79
N THR A 125 2.28 -3.66 7.35
CA THR A 125 2.43 -2.23 7.64
C THR A 125 2.41 -1.96 9.15
N MET A 126 1.58 -2.68 9.91
CA MET A 126 1.61 -2.62 11.39
C MET A 126 2.91 -3.16 11.97
N LYS A 127 3.41 -4.30 11.45
CA LYS A 127 4.62 -4.94 11.95
C LYS A 127 5.86 -4.06 11.77
N TYR A 128 6.01 -3.49 10.59
CA TYR A 128 7.18 -2.69 10.22
C TYR A 128 6.90 -1.18 10.28
N LYS A 129 5.97 -0.74 11.13
CA LYS A 129 5.44 0.63 11.21
C LYS A 129 6.51 1.73 11.26
N ASP A 130 7.66 1.45 11.87
CA ASP A 130 8.75 2.43 12.06
C ASP A 130 9.56 2.65 10.78
N ASN A 131 9.51 1.71 9.83
CA ASN A 131 10.38 1.70 8.64
C ASN A 131 9.63 1.50 7.32
N LEU A 132 8.32 1.29 7.36
CA LEU A 132 7.51 0.93 6.20
C LEU A 132 6.33 1.90 6.02
N TYR A 133 6.11 2.30 4.77
CA TYR A 133 4.87 2.90 4.30
C TYR A 133 4.12 1.94 3.39
N PHE A 134 2.82 2.15 3.22
CA PHE A 134 1.98 1.38 2.30
C PHE A 134 1.47 2.27 1.16
N LEU A 135 1.73 1.87 -0.09
CA LEU A 135 1.29 2.57 -1.29
C LEU A 135 0.16 1.81 -1.97
N THR A 136 -1.01 2.44 -2.10
CA THR A 136 -2.18 1.85 -2.77
C THR A 136 -3.01 2.90 -3.51
N LYS A 137 -3.73 2.47 -4.55
CA LYS A 137 -4.76 3.24 -5.23
C LYS A 137 -6.11 3.16 -4.48
N ASP A 138 -6.38 2.03 -3.81
CA ASP A 138 -7.68 1.67 -3.26
C ASP A 138 -7.86 2.19 -1.83
N ARG A 139 -8.34 3.44 -1.74
CA ARG A 139 -8.53 4.12 -0.45
C ARG A 139 -9.64 3.50 0.42
N SER A 140 -10.62 2.84 -0.19
CA SER A 140 -11.76 2.22 0.52
C SER A 140 -11.31 1.10 1.44
N ASP A 141 -10.19 0.46 1.09
CA ASP A 141 -9.76 -0.79 1.71
C ASP A 141 -8.79 -0.52 2.88
N VAL A 142 -8.35 0.74 3.02
CA VAL A 142 -7.51 1.18 4.12
C VAL A 142 -8.37 1.78 5.23
N PRO A 143 -8.43 1.17 6.42
CA PRO A 143 -9.17 1.74 7.54
C PRO A 143 -8.47 3.00 8.04
N ILE A 144 -8.91 4.17 7.57
CA ILE A 144 -8.33 5.48 7.92
C ILE A 144 -8.32 5.81 9.42
N SER A 145 -9.09 5.07 10.22
CA SER A 145 -9.05 5.16 11.68
C SER A 145 -7.83 4.48 12.30
N LEU A 146 -7.07 3.72 11.53
CA LEU A 146 -5.84 2.99 11.92
C LEU A 146 -4.63 3.41 11.09
N PHE A 147 -4.85 4.08 9.96
CA PHE A 147 -3.80 4.43 9.02
C PHE A 147 -3.95 5.87 8.56
N ASN A 148 -2.88 6.65 8.71
CA ASN A 148 -2.83 8.03 8.29
C ASN A 148 -2.30 8.14 6.86
N THR A 149 -2.95 8.95 6.03
CA THR A 149 -2.38 9.32 4.73
C THR A 149 -1.29 10.36 4.93
N VAL A 150 -0.05 10.02 4.58
CA VAL A 150 1.11 10.92 4.72
C VAL A 150 1.42 11.69 3.44
N ALA A 151 1.05 11.14 2.28
CA ALA A 151 1.25 11.74 0.97
C ALA A 151 0.30 11.15 -0.06
N SER A 152 0.06 11.88 -1.15
CA SER A 152 -0.65 11.39 -2.32
C SER A 152 0.18 11.67 -3.59
N ILE A 153 0.23 10.71 -4.49
CA ILE A 153 0.90 10.83 -5.79
C ILE A 153 -0.18 10.84 -6.85
N MET A 154 -0.31 11.96 -7.57
CA MET A 154 -1.25 12.09 -8.67
C MET A 154 -0.49 11.99 -9.99
N ILE A 155 -0.93 11.08 -10.85
CA ILE A 155 -0.38 10.88 -12.19
C ILE A 155 -1.49 11.13 -13.20
N GLU A 156 -1.30 12.16 -14.00
CA GLU A 156 -2.15 12.46 -15.15
C GLU A 156 -1.58 11.74 -16.37
N THR A 157 -2.36 10.79 -16.90
CA THR A 157 -2.10 10.14 -18.19
C THR A 157 -3.04 10.71 -19.25
N GLN A 158 -2.86 10.32 -20.51
CA GLN A 158 -3.77 10.76 -21.59
C GLN A 158 -5.21 10.27 -21.38
N ASP A 159 -5.36 9.08 -20.78
CA ASP A 159 -6.65 8.38 -20.70
C ASP A 159 -7.27 8.44 -19.30
N ASN A 160 -6.48 8.72 -18.26
CA ASN A 160 -6.93 8.64 -16.88
C ASN A 160 -6.07 9.45 -15.90
N ASN A 161 -6.68 9.86 -14.79
CA ASN A 161 -5.98 10.40 -13.63
C ASN A 161 -5.95 9.34 -12.53
N SER A 162 -4.75 8.91 -12.14
CA SER A 162 -4.55 7.93 -11.08
C SER A 162 -3.97 8.60 -9.84
N THR A 163 -4.64 8.41 -8.70
CA THR A 163 -4.17 8.89 -7.39
C THR A 163 -3.75 7.70 -6.54
N PHE A 164 -2.50 7.68 -6.11
CA PHE A 164 -1.99 6.73 -5.14
C PHE A 164 -1.79 7.43 -3.81
N ASN A 165 -2.06 6.72 -2.72
CA ASN A 165 -1.92 7.25 -1.38
C ASN A 165 -0.86 6.44 -0.64
N ILE A 166 -0.02 7.17 0.07
CA ILE A 166 0.98 6.61 0.97
C ILE A 166 0.39 6.67 2.37
N TYR A 167 0.29 5.50 3.00
CA TYR A 167 -0.25 5.33 4.33
C TYR A 167 0.84 4.91 5.30
N GLU A 168 0.67 5.32 6.55
CA GLU A 168 1.38 4.75 7.69
C GLU A 168 0.42 4.26 8.75
N TYR A 169 0.86 3.24 9.50
CA TYR A 169 0.11 2.77 10.65
C TYR A 169 0.19 3.77 11.81
N ASP A 170 -0.97 4.11 12.37
CA ASP A 170 -1.11 4.91 13.57
C ASP A 170 -1.40 4.01 14.77
N GLU A 171 -0.35 3.65 15.51
CA GLU A 171 -0.46 2.81 16.69
C GLU A 171 -1.30 3.44 17.79
N LYS A 172 -1.21 4.77 17.95
CA LYS A 172 -1.95 5.48 18.98
C LYS A 172 -3.45 5.43 18.67
N ALA A 173 -3.84 5.67 17.41
CA ALA A 173 -5.23 5.56 16.99
C ALA A 173 -5.79 4.14 17.21
N TYR A 174 -4.98 3.10 16.99
CA TYR A 174 -5.37 1.73 17.30
C TYR A 174 -5.62 1.50 18.79
N GLU A 175 -4.72 1.97 19.67
CA GLU A 175 -4.88 1.86 21.12
C GLU A 175 -6.14 2.57 21.61
N GLU A 176 -6.42 3.77 21.10
CA GLU A 176 -7.63 4.54 21.42
C GLU A 176 -8.90 3.79 20.99
N LEU A 177 -8.90 3.20 19.80
CA LEU A 177 -10.03 2.38 19.32
C LEU A 177 -10.26 1.14 20.19
N LEU A 178 -9.19 0.48 20.64
CA LEU A 178 -9.32 -0.67 21.56
C LEU A 178 -9.98 -0.26 22.88
N ILE A 179 -9.59 0.89 23.44
CA ILE A 179 -10.18 1.40 24.69
C ILE A 179 -11.68 1.66 24.49
N GLN A 180 -12.07 2.28 23.37
CA GLN A 180 -13.48 2.52 23.02
C GLN A 180 -14.25 1.20 22.92
N LEU A 181 -13.71 0.21 22.21
CA LEU A 181 -14.36 -1.10 22.05
C LEU A 181 -14.57 -1.83 23.37
N VAL A 182 -13.59 -1.77 24.28
CA VAL A 182 -13.72 -2.38 25.61
C VAL A 182 -14.81 -1.69 26.43
N ASN A 183 -14.91 -0.36 26.34
CA ASN A 183 -15.93 0.40 27.05
C ASN A 183 -17.35 0.11 26.51
N ASP A 184 -17.50 -0.01 25.19
CA ASP A 184 -18.80 -0.33 24.56
C ASP A 184 -19.34 -1.71 24.97
N ILE A 185 -18.45 -2.69 25.16
CA ILE A 185 -18.82 -4.03 25.64
C ILE A 185 -19.31 -3.98 27.10
N LYS A 186 -18.72 -3.12 27.94
CA LYS A 186 -19.11 -2.97 29.35
C LYS A 186 -20.47 -2.29 29.52
N VAL A 187 -20.83 -1.35 28.65
CA VAL A 187 -22.11 -0.62 28.71
C VAL A 187 -23.29 -1.48 28.26
N LYS A 188 -23.05 -2.48 27.40
CA LYS A 188 -24.09 -3.38 26.86
C LYS A 188 -24.39 -4.61 27.73
N LYS A 189 -23.71 -4.78 28.87
CA LYS A 189 -23.92 -5.87 29.83
C LYS A 189 -24.62 -5.35 31.07
#